data_AF-A0A1W1VHF6-F1
#
_entry.id   AF-A0A1W1VHF6-F1
#
_cell.length_a   1.000
_cell.length_b   1.000
_cell.length_c   1.000
_cell.angle_alpha   90.00
_cell.angle_beta   90.00
_cell.angle_gamma   90.00
#
_symmetry.space_group_name_H-M   'P 1'
#
loop_
_entity.id
_entity.type
_entity.pdbx_description
1 polymer ?
#
loop_
_entity_poly.entity_id
_entity_poly.type
_entity_poly.pdbx_seq_one_letter_code
_entity_poly.pdbx_strand_id
1 'polypeptide(L)'
;MNHNNLDKLKKINILFSVVGLTLILSIIIFRVDYSSPLYSKLTYGGVWFLALSLVIWAIVFGYEFKKIYKKDKKIAILILVFILGSITFRAYLK
;
A
#
# COMPACT_ATOMS: atom_id res chain seq x y z
N MET A 1 3.07 19.56 -4.15
CA MET A 1 3.67 18.53 -5.01
C MET A 1 3.15 18.74 -6.42
N ASN A 2 4.03 18.90 -7.41
CA ASN A 2 3.58 19.15 -8.79
C ASN A 2 2.74 17.97 -9.30
N HIS A 3 1.74 18.23 -10.16
CA HIS A 3 0.87 17.17 -10.71
C HIS A 3 1.71 16.07 -11.40
N ASN A 4 2.73 16.48 -12.17
CA ASN A 4 3.72 15.56 -12.78
C ASN A 4 4.47 14.68 -11.78
N ASN A 5 4.72 15.17 -10.56
CA ASN A 5 5.44 14.39 -9.54
C ASN A 5 4.52 13.35 -8.88
N LEU A 6 3.22 13.63 -8.78
CA LEU A 6 2.22 12.68 -8.26
C LEU A 6 2.03 11.50 -9.21
N ASP A 7 1.94 11.78 -10.51
CA ASP A 7 1.76 10.73 -11.52
C ASP A 7 3.01 9.84 -11.64
N LYS A 8 4.21 10.42 -11.49
CA LYS A 8 5.46 9.65 -11.37
C LYS A 8 5.47 8.77 -10.12
N LEU A 9 5.07 9.29 -8.96
CA LEU A 9 5.00 8.51 -7.71
C LEU A 9 3.98 7.38 -7.79
N LYS A 10 2.80 7.59 -8.39
CA LYS A 10 1.82 6.52 -8.64
C LYS A 10 2.39 5.41 -9.52
N LYS A 11 3.09 5.75 -10.61
CA LYS A 11 3.73 4.76 -11.49
C LYS A 11 4.80 3.94 -10.76
N ILE A 12 5.66 4.61 -9.99
CA ILE A 12 6.69 3.96 -9.17
C ILE A 12 6.05 3.03 -8.13
N ASN A 13 4.94 3.46 -7.52
CA ASN A 13 4.22 2.68 -6.53
C ASN A 13 3.58 1.40 -7.11
N ILE A 14 2.99 1.51 -8.30
CA ILE A 14 2.45 0.36 -9.03
C ILE A 14 3.59 -0.63 -9.30
N LEU A 15 4.75 -0.15 -9.74
CA LEU A 15 5.93 -1.00 -9.98
C LEU A 15 6.35 -1.75 -8.71
N PHE A 16 6.51 -1.04 -7.59
CA PHE A 16 6.87 -1.68 -6.31
C PHE A 16 5.82 -2.69 -5.83
N SER A 17 4.54 -2.38 -6.02
CA SER A 17 3.44 -3.29 -5.68
C SER A 17 3.51 -4.57 -6.52
N VAL A 18 3.68 -4.43 -7.85
CA VAL A 18 3.77 -5.57 -8.77
C VAL A 18 4.99 -6.43 -8.44
N VAL A 19 6.16 -5.82 -8.23
CA VAL A 19 7.40 -6.55 -7.89
C VAL A 19 7.25 -7.29 -6.56
N GLY A 20 6.78 -6.61 -5.51
CA GLY A 20 6.57 -7.23 -4.19
C GLY A 20 5.57 -8.39 -4.25
N LEU A 21 4.45 -8.21 -4.96
CA LEU A 21 3.41 -9.22 -5.09
C LEU A 21 3.87 -10.42 -5.94
N THR A 22 4.65 -10.17 -6.99
CA THR A 22 5.24 -11.24 -7.82
C THR A 22 6.24 -12.08 -7.04
N LEU A 23 7.07 -11.45 -6.20
CA LEU A 23 8.03 -12.17 -5.33
C LEU A 23 7.32 -13.05 -4.30
N ILE A 24 6.22 -12.58 -3.71
CA ILE A 24 5.46 -13.38 -2.75
C ILE A 24 4.69 -14.50 -3.46
N LEU A 25 4.06 -14.21 -4.60
CA LEU A 25 3.34 -15.22 -5.37
C LEU A 25 4.24 -16.33 -5.89
N SER A 26 5.45 -16.02 -6.36
CA SER A 26 6.38 -17.06 -6.82
C SER A 26 6.74 -18.01 -5.68
N ILE A 27 6.96 -17.52 -4.47
CA ILE A 27 7.27 -18.35 -3.30
C ILE A 27 6.08 -19.24 -2.93
N ILE A 28 4.85 -18.72 -3.00
CA ILE A 28 3.62 -19.48 -2.74
C ILE A 28 3.38 -20.56 -3.81
N ILE A 29 3.47 -20.19 -5.10
CA ILE A 29 3.15 -21.08 -6.23
C ILE A 29 4.16 -22.23 -6.31
N PHE A 30 5.45 -21.94 -6.15
CA PHE A 30 6.50 -22.96 -6.21
C PHE A 30 6.63 -23.79 -4.93
N ARG A 31 5.73 -23.60 -3.94
CA ARG A 31 5.72 -24.30 -2.63
C ARG A 31 7.12 -24.44 -2.05
N VAL A 32 7.86 -23.33 -2.09
CA VAL A 32 9.28 -23.40 -1.82
C VAL A 32 9.52 -23.64 -0.34
N ASP A 33 10.45 -24.54 -0.01
CA ASP A 33 10.79 -24.82 1.36
C ASP A 33 11.44 -23.57 2.00
N TYR A 34 10.73 -22.98 2.96
CA TYR A 34 11.15 -21.79 3.71
C TYR A 34 12.38 -22.03 4.57
N SER A 35 12.79 -23.30 4.76
CA SER A 35 14.04 -23.68 5.43
C SER A 35 15.28 -23.17 4.69
N SER A 36 15.18 -22.92 3.38
CA SER A 36 16.30 -22.38 2.61
C SER A 36 16.49 -20.88 2.84
N PRO A 37 17.69 -20.44 3.24
CA PRO A 37 17.97 -19.05 3.59
C PRO A 37 17.80 -18.08 2.41
N LEU A 38 17.86 -18.57 1.17
CA LEU A 38 17.62 -17.76 -0.03
C LEU A 38 16.16 -17.32 -0.13
N TYR A 39 15.22 -18.25 0.02
CA TYR A 39 13.79 -17.95 -0.14
C TYR A 39 13.23 -17.18 1.06
N SER A 40 13.80 -17.39 2.25
CA SER A 40 13.53 -16.53 3.40
C SER A 40 13.90 -15.08 3.09
N LYS A 41 15.11 -14.81 2.57
CA LYS A 41 15.53 -13.45 2.15
C LYS A 41 14.66 -12.86 1.05
N LEU A 42 14.25 -13.66 0.06
CA LEU A 42 13.33 -13.21 -1.00
C LEU A 42 11.94 -12.86 -0.45
N THR A 43 11.42 -13.63 0.50
CA THR A 43 10.15 -13.35 1.18
C THR A 43 10.23 -12.02 1.91
N TYR A 44 11.28 -11.82 2.73
CA TYR A 44 11.49 -10.54 3.40
C TYR A 44 11.62 -9.38 2.41
N GLY A 45 12.36 -9.57 1.31
CA GLY A 45 12.46 -8.58 0.24
C GLY A 45 11.10 -8.21 -0.35
N GLY A 46 10.26 -9.20 -0.67
CA GLY A 46 8.90 -8.99 -1.16
C GLY A 46 8.00 -8.23 -0.16
N VAL A 47 8.08 -8.59 1.12
CA VAL A 47 7.36 -7.90 2.20
C VAL A 47 7.84 -6.44 2.33
N TRP A 48 9.15 -6.19 2.23
CA TRP A 48 9.70 -4.83 2.25
C TRP A 48 9.21 -4.00 1.06
N PHE A 49 9.15 -4.57 -0.14
CA PHE A 49 8.61 -3.87 -1.31
C PHE A 49 7.13 -3.54 -1.16
N LEU A 50 6.33 -4.44 -0.59
CA LEU A 50 4.93 -4.16 -0.27
C LEU A 50 4.78 -3.10 0.80
N ALA A 51 5.61 -3.13 1.85
CA ALA A 51 5.61 -2.11 2.89
C ALA A 51 5.96 -0.72 2.30
N LEU A 52 6.98 -0.65 1.44
CA LEU A 52 7.32 0.60 0.74
C LEU A 52 6.16 1.09 -0.14
N SER A 53 5.49 0.18 -0.85
CA SER A 53 4.32 0.50 -1.65
C SER A 53 3.18 1.09 -0.81
N LEU A 54 2.89 0.49 0.36
CA LEU A 54 1.88 1.01 1.27
C LEU A 54 2.21 2.42 1.78
N VAL A 55 3.48 2.68 2.09
CA VAL A 55 3.94 4.02 2.49
C VAL A 55 3.75 5.02 1.36
N ILE A 56 4.10 4.66 0.12
CA ILE A 56 3.89 5.55 -1.03
C ILE A 56 2.39 5.79 -1.27
N TRP A 57 1.56 4.75 -1.17
CA TRP A 57 0.10 4.89 -1.23
C TRP A 57 -0.43 5.84 -0.15
N ALA A 58 0.06 5.74 1.09
CA ALA A 58 -0.33 6.64 2.17
C ALA A 58 0.05 8.10 1.86
N ILE A 59 1.23 8.35 1.30
CA ILE A 59 1.67 9.70 0.89
C ILE A 59 0.79 10.23 -0.26
N VAL A 60 0.53 9.41 -1.28
CA VAL A 60 -0.33 9.77 -2.42
C VAL A 60 -1.75 10.07 -1.93
N PHE A 61 -2.30 9.21 -1.09
CA PHE A 61 -3.64 9.37 -0.51
C PHE A 61 -3.71 10.63 0.36
N GLY A 62 -2.73 10.87 1.24
CA GLY A 62 -2.67 12.08 2.05
C GLY A 62 -2.62 13.36 1.20
N TYR A 63 -1.91 13.33 0.07
CA TYR A 63 -1.87 14.46 -0.85
C TYR A 63 -3.20 14.70 -1.57
N GLU A 64 -3.84 13.64 -2.08
CA GLU A 64 -5.17 13.74 -2.71
C GLU A 64 -6.24 14.14 -1.69
N PHE A 65 -6.17 13.59 -0.47
CA PHE A 65 -7.06 13.95 0.63
C PHE A 65 -6.92 15.42 1.02
N LYS A 66 -5.68 15.96 1.06
CA LYS A 66 -5.46 17.40 1.27
C LYS A 66 -6.07 18.25 0.15
N LYS A 67 -6.02 17.76 -1.10
CA LYS A 67 -6.63 18.44 -2.26
C LYS A 67 -8.16 18.38 -2.21
N ILE A 68 -8.73 17.23 -1.86
CA ILE A 68 -10.18 17.03 -1.66
C ILE A 68 -10.66 17.87 -0.49
N TYR A 69 -9.95 17.87 0.64
CA TYR A 69 -10.29 18.69 1.82
C TYR A 69 -10.30 20.19 1.53
N LYS A 70 -9.41 20.67 0.64
CA LYS A 70 -9.42 22.06 0.18
C LYS A 70 -10.60 22.38 -0.75
N LYS A 71 -11.10 21.40 -1.50
CA LYS A 71 -12.20 21.57 -2.46
C LYS A 71 -13.58 21.39 -1.81
N ASP A 72 -13.73 20.37 -0.96
CA ASP A 72 -14.98 20.03 -0.30
C ASP A 72 -14.73 19.29 1.03
N LYS A 73 -14.79 20.04 2.14
CA LYS A 73 -14.48 19.52 3.49
C LYS A 73 -15.46 18.42 3.93
N LYS A 74 -16.73 18.49 3.49
CA LYS A 74 -17.77 17.54 3.91
C LYS A 74 -17.46 16.14 3.38
N ILE A 75 -17.05 16.05 2.12
CA ILE A 75 -16.67 14.78 1.46
C ILE A 75 -15.43 14.17 2.13
N ALA A 76 -14.43 14.98 2.43
CA ALA A 76 -13.22 14.51 3.10
C ALA A 76 -13.53 13.92 4.49
N ILE A 77 -14.32 14.62 5.31
CA ILE A 77 -14.72 14.13 6.64
C ILE A 77 -15.50 12.80 6.51
N LEU A 78 -16.39 12.70 5.52
CA LEU A 78 -17.16 11.47 5.28
C LEU A 78 -16.25 10.26 4.96
N ILE A 79 -15.22 10.47 4.13
CA ILE A 79 -14.22 9.44 3.82
C ILE A 79 -13.40 9.05 5.07
N LEU A 80 -13.00 10.04 5.89
CA LEU A 80 -12.24 9.78 7.12
C LEU A 80 -13.06 8.96 8.13
N VAL A 81 -14.32 9.34 8.34
CA VAL A 81 -15.25 8.62 9.23
C VAL A 81 -15.45 7.20 8.74
N PHE A 82 -15.57 6.99 7.42
CA PHE A 82 -15.72 5.65 6.84
C PHE A 82 -14.47 4.77 7.04
N ILE A 83 -13.26 5.32 6.87
CA ILE A 83 -12.00 4.61 7.10
C ILE A 83 -11.86 4.24 8.59
N LEU A 84 -12.08 5.20 9.49
CA LEU A 84 -12.00 4.96 10.93
C LEU A 84 -13.04 3.93 11.38
N GLY A 85 -14.28 4.06 10.92
CA GLY A 85 -15.36 3.12 11.19
C GLY A 85 -15.01 1.69 10.73
N SER A 86 -14.43 1.56 9.54
CA SER A 86 -14.01 0.26 8.99
C SER A 86 -12.88 -0.38 9.82
N ILE A 87 -11.93 0.42 10.31
CA ILE A 87 -10.84 -0.07 11.19
C ILE A 87 -11.42 -0.54 12.53
N THR A 88 -12.27 0.26 13.17
CA THR A 88 -12.90 -0.11 14.46
C THR A 88 -13.81 -1.33 14.33
N PHE A 89 -14.58 -1.44 13.26
CA PHE A 89 -15.46 -2.59 13.01
C PHE A 89 -14.64 -3.87 12.82
N ARG A 90 -13.54 -3.79 12.06
CA ARG A 90 -12.64 -4.93 11.85
C ARG A 90 -11.87 -5.32 13.12
N ALA A 91 -11.59 -4.38 14.01
CA ALA A 91 -10.98 -4.66 15.32
C ALA A 91 -11.97 -5.29 16.31
N TYR A 92 -13.25 -4.95 16.23
CA TYR A 92 -14.29 -5.53 17.10
C TYR A 92 -14.69 -6.96 16.70
N LEU A 93 -14.61 -7.28 15.40
CA LEU A 93 -14.88 -8.62 14.86
C LEU A 93 -13.73 -9.63 15.07
N LYS A 94 -12.56 -9.16 15.51
CA LYS A 94 -11.36 -9.98 15.72
C LYS A 94 -11.17 -10.23 17.20
#